data_AF-A0A0A1VCU7-F1
#
_entry.id   AF-A0A0A1VCU7-F1
#
_cell.length_a   1.000
_cell.length_b   1.000
_cell.length_c   1.000
_cell.angle_alpha   90.00
_cell.angle_beta   90.00
_cell.angle_gamma   90.00
#
_symmetry.space_group_name_H-M   'P 1'
#
loop_
_entity.id
_entity.type
_entity.pdbx_description
1 polymer ?
#
loop_
_entity_poly.entity_id
_entity_poly.type
_entity_poly.pdbx_seq_one_letter_code
_entity_poly.pdbx_strand_id
1 'polypeptide(L)'
;MNIIKLLTIAGVPVTLHAQAIECIEEADDRSDGLLWAKLRTRTFRAGKIADALDWEHDRLIQARPDWADDDIAPMLNITANGDNGPWEFPGGKVESGRPIGHFWTEPDDVQHCYWAPGHHPRSHAARKAWYRRNGGEFRAWRLGMPIDPANMYQRWHGSEGRLSVTVYRSGDAWLLLTTRQILGKLHIKTRKGFEVDNVFSGPVTPQMWFPIPGYELRAPVTWSVLPQWGAPTQPAQAGFFTPGGAA
;
A
#
# COMPACT_ATOMS: atom_id res chain seq x y z
N MET A 1 22.81 6.75 1.31
CA MET A 1 22.39 5.64 2.18
C MET A 1 23.15 4.40 1.72
N ASN A 2 23.87 3.68 2.58
CA ASN A 2 24.64 2.50 2.14
C ASN A 2 23.71 1.28 2.05
N ILE A 3 23.21 0.96 0.85
CA ILE A 3 22.26 -0.15 0.63
C ILE A 3 22.90 -1.49 1.02
N ILE A 4 24.15 -1.75 0.63
CA ILE A 4 24.88 -2.99 1.00
C ILE A 4 24.85 -3.22 2.50
N LYS A 5 25.20 -2.20 3.30
CA LYS A 5 25.16 -2.30 4.77
C LYS A 5 23.76 -2.67 5.27
N LEU A 6 22.70 -2.08 4.69
CA LEU A 6 21.33 -2.37 5.10
C LEU A 6 20.90 -3.79 4.74
N LEU A 7 21.27 -4.27 3.55
CA LEU A 7 21.03 -5.65 3.12
C LEU A 7 21.75 -6.64 4.05
N THR A 8 23.00 -6.34 4.44
CA THR A 8 23.74 -7.13 5.44
C THR A 8 23.06 -7.12 6.81
N ILE A 9 22.62 -5.96 7.31
CA ILE A 9 21.89 -5.87 8.59
C ILE A 9 20.62 -6.72 8.56
N ALA A 10 19.88 -6.69 7.45
CA ALA A 10 18.65 -7.47 7.31
C ALA A 10 18.92 -8.98 7.19
N GLY A 11 20.15 -9.39 6.86
CA GLY A 11 20.51 -10.80 6.61
C GLY A 11 20.18 -11.28 5.20
N VAL A 12 20.12 -10.37 4.22
CA VAL A 12 19.93 -10.75 2.81
C VAL A 12 21.19 -11.48 2.31
N PRO A 13 21.08 -12.66 1.66
CA PRO A 13 22.23 -13.36 1.10
C PRO A 13 23.05 -12.48 0.15
N VAL A 14 24.38 -12.48 0.30
CA VAL A 14 25.30 -11.64 -0.50
C VAL A 14 25.12 -11.86 -2.00
N THR A 15 24.79 -13.08 -2.41
CA THR A 15 24.51 -13.44 -3.81
C THR A 15 23.32 -12.70 -4.41
N LEU A 16 22.44 -12.12 -3.59
CA LEU A 16 21.27 -11.36 -4.03
C LEU A 16 21.48 -9.83 -3.95
N HIS A 17 22.60 -9.35 -3.41
CA HIS A 17 22.79 -7.91 -3.16
C HIS A 17 22.78 -7.09 -4.44
N ALA A 18 23.43 -7.58 -5.51
CA ALA A 18 23.48 -6.87 -6.79
C ALA A 18 22.06 -6.65 -7.36
N GLN A 19 21.23 -7.70 -7.37
CA GLN A 19 19.84 -7.63 -7.85
C GLN A 19 19.00 -6.65 -7.02
N ALA A 20 19.15 -6.67 -5.69
CA ALA A 20 18.45 -5.75 -4.82
C ALA A 20 18.87 -4.29 -5.05
N ILE A 21 20.17 -4.02 -5.25
CA ILE A 21 20.68 -2.68 -5.48
C ILE A 21 20.16 -2.12 -6.81
N GLU A 22 20.29 -2.89 -7.89
CA GLU A 22 19.81 -2.51 -9.23
C GLU A 22 18.31 -2.20 -9.21
N CYS A 23 17.50 -3.05 -8.57
CA CYS A 23 16.06 -2.81 -8.42
C CYS A 23 15.74 -1.55 -7.60
N ILE A 24 16.49 -1.27 -6.53
CA ILE A 24 16.28 -0.07 -5.71
C ILE A 24 16.71 1.20 -6.45
N GLU A 25 17.76 1.15 -7.26
CA GLU A 25 18.20 2.27 -8.11
C GLU A 25 17.16 2.55 -9.20
N GLU A 26 16.65 1.52 -9.87
CA GLU A 26 15.55 1.65 -10.82
C GLU A 26 14.29 2.27 -10.16
N ALA A 27 13.97 1.86 -8.93
CA ALA A 27 12.85 2.43 -8.19
C ALA A 27 13.07 3.93 -7.85
N ASP A 28 14.31 4.36 -7.61
CA ASP A 28 14.64 5.78 -7.40
C ASP A 28 14.29 6.58 -8.66
N ASP A 29 14.81 6.14 -9.81
CA ASP A 29 14.59 6.77 -11.12
C ASP A 29 13.09 6.84 -11.46
N ARG A 30 12.37 5.72 -11.29
CA ARG A 30 10.92 5.66 -11.55
C ARG A 30 10.10 6.47 -10.55
N SER A 31 10.63 6.78 -9.38
CA SER A 31 9.91 7.58 -8.38
C SER A 31 9.91 9.08 -8.65
N ASP A 32 10.68 9.53 -9.65
CA ASP A 32 10.82 10.95 -9.93
C ASP A 32 9.47 11.63 -10.22
N GLY A 33 9.29 12.81 -9.62
CA GLY A 33 8.05 13.58 -9.70
C GLY A 33 6.85 13.01 -8.94
N LEU A 34 6.92 11.83 -8.31
CA LEU A 34 5.78 11.27 -7.56
C LEU A 34 5.38 12.11 -6.35
N LEU A 35 6.35 12.69 -5.64
CA LEU A 35 6.06 13.58 -4.52
C LEU A 35 5.25 14.80 -4.99
N TRP A 36 5.66 15.41 -6.10
CA TRP A 36 4.93 16.55 -6.68
C TRP A 36 3.54 16.14 -7.14
N ALA A 37 3.41 14.99 -7.82
CA ALA A 37 2.11 14.46 -8.23
C ALA A 37 1.18 14.28 -7.02
N LYS A 38 1.66 13.64 -5.95
CA LYS A 38 0.90 13.42 -4.71
C LYS A 38 0.49 14.73 -4.04
N LEU A 39 1.39 15.71 -3.95
CA LEU A 39 1.08 17.03 -3.40
C LEU A 39 0.08 17.80 -4.25
N ARG A 40 0.19 17.71 -5.58
CA ARG A 40 -0.78 18.31 -6.52
C ARG A 40 -2.16 17.74 -6.30
N THR A 41 -2.28 16.41 -6.22
CA THR A 41 -3.56 15.73 -6.00
C THR A 41 -4.17 16.15 -4.68
N ARG A 42 -3.37 16.09 -3.61
CA ARG A 42 -3.79 16.45 -2.26
C ARG A 42 -4.30 17.88 -2.14
N THR A 43 -3.58 18.83 -2.72
CA THR A 43 -3.86 20.26 -2.52
C THR A 43 -4.92 20.77 -3.49
N PHE A 44 -4.90 20.32 -4.74
CA PHE A 44 -5.68 20.96 -5.81
C PHE A 44 -6.74 20.07 -6.48
N ARG A 45 -6.58 18.74 -6.48
CA ARG A 45 -7.51 17.83 -7.18
C ARG A 45 -8.46 17.07 -6.28
N ALA A 46 -8.12 16.77 -5.03
CA ALA A 46 -8.95 15.91 -4.16
C ALA A 46 -10.42 16.37 -4.02
N GLY A 47 -10.70 17.67 -4.00
CA GLY A 47 -12.07 18.19 -4.04
C GLY A 47 -12.75 17.95 -5.39
N LYS A 48 -12.08 18.34 -6.48
CA LYS A 48 -12.59 18.14 -7.86
C LYS A 48 -12.83 16.67 -8.19
N ILE A 49 -12.00 15.78 -7.63
CA ILE A 49 -12.16 14.33 -7.74
C ILE A 49 -13.45 13.91 -7.03
N ALA A 50 -13.65 14.36 -5.79
CA ALA A 50 -14.88 14.05 -5.05
C ALA A 50 -16.14 14.60 -5.73
N ASP A 51 -16.07 15.77 -6.36
CA ASP A 51 -17.17 16.36 -7.16
C ASP A 51 -17.47 15.56 -8.44
N ALA A 52 -16.46 14.92 -9.02
CA ALA A 52 -16.61 14.14 -10.26
C ALA A 52 -17.13 12.71 -10.04
N LEU A 53 -17.18 12.26 -8.79
CA LEU A 53 -17.58 10.89 -8.45
C LEU A 53 -19.06 10.84 -8.08
N ASP A 54 -19.88 10.27 -8.96
CA ASP A 54 -21.25 9.84 -8.62
C ASP A 54 -21.29 8.71 -7.60
N TRP A 55 -22.48 8.42 -7.07
CA TRP A 55 -22.71 7.40 -6.05
C TRP A 55 -22.12 6.05 -6.44
N GLU A 56 -22.39 5.59 -7.67
CA GLU A 56 -21.99 4.28 -8.19
C GLU A 56 -20.47 4.10 -8.37
N HIS A 57 -19.71 5.19 -8.45
CA HIS A 57 -18.28 5.10 -8.71
C HIS A 57 -17.51 4.57 -7.50
N ASP A 58 -16.67 3.57 -7.76
CA ASP A 58 -15.70 3.05 -6.80
C ASP A 58 -14.29 3.60 -7.08
N ARG A 59 -14.08 4.33 -8.19
CA ARG A 59 -12.78 4.86 -8.61
C ARG A 59 -12.91 6.12 -9.45
N LEU A 60 -11.88 6.96 -9.45
CA LEU A 60 -11.83 8.13 -10.33
C LEU A 60 -11.72 7.73 -11.81
N ILE A 61 -10.96 6.68 -12.14
CA ILE A 61 -10.74 6.25 -13.53
C ILE A 61 -12.04 5.83 -14.24
N GLN A 62 -13.09 5.48 -13.50
CA GLN A 62 -14.41 5.18 -14.03
C GLN A 62 -15.14 6.46 -14.48
N ALA A 63 -15.02 7.55 -13.73
CA ALA A 63 -15.67 8.83 -14.02
C ALA A 63 -14.84 9.74 -14.94
N ARG A 64 -13.51 9.74 -14.73
CA ARG A 64 -12.53 10.62 -15.38
C ARG A 64 -11.27 9.84 -15.73
N PRO A 65 -11.30 9.00 -16.79
CA PRO A 65 -10.13 8.25 -17.23
C PRO A 65 -8.96 9.16 -17.63
N ASP A 66 -9.24 10.40 -18.06
CA ASP A 66 -8.22 11.41 -18.33
C ASP A 66 -7.46 11.89 -17.07
N TRP A 67 -7.96 11.58 -15.87
CA TRP A 67 -7.34 11.89 -14.59
C TRP A 67 -6.82 10.65 -13.85
N ALA A 68 -6.65 9.52 -14.56
CA ALA A 68 -6.20 8.25 -13.97
C ALA A 68 -4.96 8.39 -13.07
N ASP A 69 -3.98 9.20 -13.46
CA ASP A 69 -2.75 9.40 -12.68
C ASP A 69 -2.96 10.04 -11.29
N ASP A 70 -4.11 10.68 -11.03
CA ASP A 70 -4.47 11.19 -9.70
C ASP A 70 -5.33 10.21 -8.90
N ASP A 71 -5.72 9.09 -9.51
CA ASP A 71 -6.52 8.05 -8.90
C ASP A 71 -5.70 7.24 -7.87
N ILE A 72 -6.36 6.32 -7.20
CA ILE A 72 -5.79 5.24 -6.39
C ILE A 72 -5.36 4.04 -7.25
N ALA A 73 -4.61 3.09 -6.67
CA ALA A 73 -4.27 1.86 -7.39
C ALA A 73 -5.54 1.13 -7.90
N PRO A 74 -5.51 0.50 -9.10
CA PRO A 74 -6.67 -0.14 -9.71
C PRO A 74 -6.96 -1.52 -9.10
N MET A 75 -7.13 -1.59 -7.78
CA MET A 75 -7.27 -2.82 -6.99
C MET A 75 -8.65 -2.92 -6.37
N LEU A 76 -9.35 -4.06 -6.53
CA LEU A 76 -10.69 -4.35 -6.00
C LEU A 76 -10.89 -3.95 -4.53
N ASN A 77 -9.89 -4.21 -3.68
CA ASN A 77 -9.89 -3.90 -2.24
C ASN A 77 -9.54 -2.45 -1.86
N ILE A 78 -9.17 -1.59 -2.82
CA ILE A 78 -8.86 -0.18 -2.59
C ILE A 78 -9.87 0.61 -3.40
N THR A 79 -10.75 1.40 -2.81
CA THR A 79 -11.76 2.16 -3.58
C THR A 79 -11.69 3.65 -3.23
N ALA A 80 -12.32 4.49 -4.05
CA ALA A 80 -12.58 5.89 -3.75
C ALA A 80 -13.36 6.08 -2.43
N ASN A 81 -14.01 5.01 -1.96
CA ASN A 81 -14.83 4.95 -0.77
C ASN A 81 -14.06 4.36 0.43
N GLY A 82 -12.75 4.13 0.29
CA GLY A 82 -11.87 3.54 1.31
C GLY A 82 -11.35 2.16 0.96
N ASP A 83 -10.48 1.64 1.83
CA ASP A 83 -9.71 0.40 1.70
C ASP A 83 -10.06 -0.67 2.75
N ASN A 84 -11.08 -0.41 3.57
CA ASN A 84 -11.53 -1.27 4.66
C ASN A 84 -12.76 -2.12 4.31
N GLY A 85 -12.93 -2.43 3.02
CA GLY A 85 -14.06 -3.22 2.54
C GLY A 85 -14.09 -4.64 3.12
N PRO A 86 -15.28 -5.29 3.12
CA PRO A 86 -15.42 -6.64 3.62
C PRO A 86 -14.75 -7.67 2.69
N TRP A 87 -14.45 -8.84 3.27
CA TRP A 87 -13.79 -9.95 2.59
C TRP A 87 -14.64 -11.21 2.69
N GLU A 88 -14.64 -12.01 1.63
CA GLU A 88 -15.20 -13.36 1.61
C GLU A 88 -14.11 -14.42 1.68
N PHE A 89 -14.40 -15.56 2.30
CA PHE A 89 -13.47 -16.68 2.46
C PHE A 89 -14.13 -17.97 1.96
N PRO A 90 -14.12 -18.23 0.64
CA PRO A 90 -14.67 -19.45 0.07
C PRO A 90 -14.20 -20.73 0.78
N GLY A 91 -15.13 -21.49 1.32
CA GLY A 91 -14.82 -22.72 2.08
C GLY A 91 -14.14 -22.48 3.43
N GLY A 92 -14.20 -21.26 3.97
CA GLY A 92 -13.67 -20.90 5.29
C GLY A 92 -12.15 -20.81 5.38
N LYS A 93 -11.46 -20.77 4.24
CA LYS A 93 -9.99 -20.83 4.17
C LYS A 93 -9.39 -19.44 4.00
N VAL A 94 -8.40 -19.09 4.82
CA VAL A 94 -7.77 -17.75 4.80
C VAL A 94 -7.10 -17.45 3.46
N GLU A 95 -6.44 -18.44 2.86
CA GLU A 95 -5.79 -18.35 1.56
C GLU A 95 -6.76 -18.15 0.39
N SER A 96 -8.03 -18.48 0.59
CA SER A 96 -9.09 -18.25 -0.40
C SER A 96 -9.66 -16.83 -0.34
N GLY A 97 -9.26 -16.05 0.67
CA GLY A 97 -9.80 -14.72 0.94
C GLY A 97 -9.83 -13.83 -0.30
N ARG A 98 -10.99 -13.25 -0.62
CA ARG A 98 -11.17 -12.27 -1.69
C ARG A 98 -11.89 -11.03 -1.16
N PRO A 99 -11.48 -9.82 -1.58
CA PRO A 99 -12.21 -8.62 -1.22
C PRO A 99 -13.53 -8.60 -1.98
N ILE A 100 -14.58 -8.21 -1.29
CA ILE A 100 -15.87 -7.95 -1.92
C ILE A 100 -15.76 -6.60 -2.63
N GLY A 101 -16.16 -6.54 -3.90
CA GLY A 101 -16.22 -5.28 -4.66
C GLY A 101 -17.50 -4.50 -4.35
N HIS A 102 -17.51 -3.22 -4.70
CA HIS A 102 -18.71 -2.39 -4.67
C HIS A 102 -19.46 -2.40 -3.32
N PHE A 103 -18.72 -2.17 -2.25
CA PHE A 103 -19.22 -2.12 -0.88
C PHE A 103 -19.55 -0.67 -0.44
N TRP A 104 -20.14 -0.51 0.74
CA TRP A 104 -20.62 0.79 1.28
C TRP A 104 -21.71 1.45 0.43
N THR A 105 -22.73 0.70 0.04
CA THR A 105 -23.85 1.21 -0.78
C THR A 105 -25.08 1.57 0.05
N GLU A 106 -25.16 1.09 1.29
CA GLU A 106 -26.33 1.30 2.14
C GLU A 106 -26.22 2.65 2.87
N PRO A 107 -27.29 3.47 2.91
CA PRO A 107 -27.22 4.82 3.47
C PRO A 107 -26.72 4.92 4.93
N ASP A 108 -26.84 3.85 5.72
CA ASP A 108 -26.47 3.78 7.13
C ASP A 108 -25.02 3.32 7.40
N ASP A 109 -24.21 3.08 6.35
CA ASP A 109 -22.80 2.66 6.46
C ASP A 109 -21.84 3.75 7.02
N VAL A 110 -22.36 4.84 7.58
CA VAL A 110 -21.63 5.98 8.13
C VAL A 110 -20.56 5.56 9.16
N GLN A 111 -20.85 4.53 9.96
CA GLN A 111 -19.94 4.00 10.99
C GLN A 111 -18.67 3.38 10.42
N HIS A 112 -18.68 2.98 9.14
CA HIS A 112 -17.53 2.35 8.47
C HIS A 112 -16.55 3.37 7.89
N CYS A 113 -16.87 4.66 7.91
CA CYS A 113 -16.01 5.71 7.38
C CYS A 113 -14.91 6.13 8.37
N TYR A 114 -13.77 5.46 8.29
CA TYR A 114 -12.58 5.80 9.09
C TYR A 114 -11.96 7.16 8.72
N TRP A 115 -12.02 7.57 7.44
CA TRP A 115 -11.29 8.72 6.92
C TRP A 115 -12.00 10.07 7.13
N ALA A 116 -13.32 10.04 7.33
CA ALA A 116 -14.15 11.18 7.69
C ALA A 116 -15.27 10.71 8.64
N PRO A 117 -14.96 10.51 9.94
CA PRO A 117 -15.93 10.00 10.92
C PRO A 117 -17.23 10.81 10.92
N GLY A 118 -18.36 10.12 10.93
CA GLY A 118 -19.70 10.74 10.86
C GLY A 118 -20.19 11.04 9.45
N HIS A 119 -19.44 10.70 8.41
CA HIS A 119 -19.88 10.77 7.02
C HIS A 119 -19.99 9.39 6.39
N HIS A 120 -20.89 9.23 5.42
CA HIS A 120 -20.94 8.01 4.61
C HIS A 120 -19.65 7.84 3.77
N PRO A 121 -19.10 6.62 3.57
CA PRO A 121 -17.87 6.40 2.79
C PRO A 121 -17.92 6.92 1.35
N ARG A 122 -19.10 6.85 0.69
CA ARG A 122 -19.34 7.42 -0.65
C ARG A 122 -19.60 8.93 -0.66
N SER A 123 -19.67 9.58 0.50
CA SER A 123 -19.93 11.02 0.56
C SER A 123 -18.76 11.82 -0.04
N HIS A 124 -19.06 13.02 -0.54
CA HIS A 124 -18.05 13.96 -1.01
C HIS A 124 -16.96 14.23 0.06
N ALA A 125 -17.34 14.39 1.33
CA ALA A 125 -16.41 14.65 2.42
C ALA A 125 -15.42 13.49 2.64
N ALA A 126 -15.92 12.25 2.65
CA ALA A 126 -15.11 11.05 2.81
C ALA A 126 -14.15 10.85 1.62
N ARG A 127 -14.67 10.92 0.39
CA ARG A 127 -13.88 10.80 -0.84
C ARG A 127 -12.77 11.85 -0.89
N LYS A 128 -13.09 13.12 -0.60
CA LYS A 128 -12.10 14.20 -0.55
C LYS A 128 -11.02 13.94 0.50
N ALA A 129 -11.38 13.44 1.68
CA ALA A 129 -10.43 13.11 2.74
C ALA A 129 -9.51 11.94 2.33
N TRP A 130 -10.08 10.93 1.68
CA TRP A 130 -9.36 9.78 1.14
C TRP A 130 -8.34 10.18 0.05
N TYR A 131 -8.77 10.90 -0.99
CA TYR A 131 -7.87 11.34 -2.06
C TYR A 131 -6.79 12.33 -1.62
N ARG A 132 -7.01 13.08 -0.54
CA ARG A 132 -5.95 13.90 0.08
C ARG A 132 -4.78 13.07 0.60
N ARG A 133 -5.00 11.80 0.93
CA ARG A 133 -3.97 10.91 1.49
C ARG A 133 -3.41 9.96 0.45
N ASN A 134 -4.30 9.39 -0.37
CA ASN A 134 -3.98 8.25 -1.24
C ASN A 134 -4.05 8.56 -2.74
N GLY A 135 -4.56 9.73 -3.13
CA GLY A 135 -4.57 10.13 -4.53
C GLY A 135 -3.15 10.22 -5.12
N GLY A 136 -3.01 9.77 -6.37
CA GLY A 136 -1.72 9.63 -7.06
C GLY A 136 -1.09 8.24 -6.97
N GLU A 137 -1.70 7.32 -6.23
CA GLU A 137 -1.22 5.94 -6.12
C GLU A 137 -1.36 5.18 -7.45
N PHE A 138 -2.33 5.50 -8.31
CA PHE A 138 -2.40 4.93 -9.65
C PHE A 138 -1.10 5.15 -10.45
N ARG A 139 -0.53 6.36 -10.39
CA ARG A 139 0.72 6.67 -11.05
C ARG A 139 1.88 5.84 -10.48
N ALA A 140 1.94 5.69 -9.15
CA ALA A 140 2.93 4.84 -8.50
C ALA A 140 2.77 3.35 -8.89
N TRP A 141 1.53 2.87 -9.01
CA TRP A 141 1.22 1.53 -9.52
C TRP A 141 1.65 1.36 -10.99
N ARG A 142 1.35 2.34 -11.85
CA ARG A 142 1.69 2.32 -13.28
C ARG A 142 3.20 2.25 -13.52
N LEU A 143 3.96 2.98 -12.69
CA LEU A 143 5.43 2.97 -12.68
C LEU A 143 6.00 1.78 -11.87
N GLY A 144 5.14 1.03 -11.20
CA GLY A 144 5.50 -0.13 -10.39
C GLY A 144 5.97 -1.33 -11.21
N MET A 145 6.24 -2.41 -10.49
CA MET A 145 6.75 -3.66 -11.07
C MET A 145 5.67 -4.75 -11.04
N PRO A 146 5.46 -5.49 -12.14
CA PRO A 146 4.62 -6.69 -12.15
C PRO A 146 4.94 -7.68 -11.04
N ILE A 147 3.90 -8.28 -10.46
CA ILE A 147 4.01 -9.33 -9.45
C ILE A 147 3.22 -10.54 -9.93
N ASP A 148 3.91 -11.69 -9.98
CA ASP A 148 3.24 -12.98 -10.07
C ASP A 148 2.85 -13.45 -8.67
N PRO A 149 1.54 -13.50 -8.33
CA PRO A 149 1.10 -13.92 -7.01
C PRO A 149 1.46 -15.39 -6.70
N ALA A 150 1.75 -16.22 -7.71
CA ALA A 150 2.19 -17.59 -7.51
C ALA A 150 3.60 -17.69 -6.90
N ASN A 151 4.45 -16.68 -7.10
CA ASN A 151 5.84 -16.69 -6.64
C ASN A 151 6.03 -16.20 -5.19
N MET A 152 4.93 -15.91 -4.47
CA MET A 152 4.91 -15.44 -3.07
C MET A 152 5.97 -14.35 -2.81
N TYR A 153 6.46 -14.22 -1.58
CA TYR A 153 7.51 -13.28 -1.24
C TYR A 153 8.52 -13.86 -0.25
N GLN A 154 9.73 -13.31 -0.28
CA GLN A 154 10.79 -13.51 0.71
C GLN A 154 10.87 -12.27 1.59
N ARG A 155 11.17 -12.46 2.87
CA ARG A 155 11.33 -11.37 3.84
C ARG A 155 12.57 -11.61 4.69
N TRP A 156 13.41 -10.60 4.78
CA TRP A 156 14.54 -10.54 5.70
C TRP A 156 14.36 -9.38 6.66
N HIS A 157 14.81 -9.57 7.90
CA HIS A 157 14.67 -8.57 8.94
C HIS A 157 15.86 -8.65 9.89
N GLY A 158 16.40 -7.49 10.24
CA GLY A 158 17.42 -7.37 11.25
C GLY A 158 17.53 -5.96 11.80
N SER A 159 18.35 -5.81 12.82
CA SER A 159 18.54 -4.54 13.51
C SER A 159 19.97 -4.36 13.99
N GLU A 160 20.43 -3.12 13.95
CA GLU A 160 21.73 -2.70 14.48
C GLU A 160 21.52 -1.43 15.32
N GLY A 161 21.61 -1.55 16.65
CA GLY A 161 21.38 -0.46 17.58
C GLY A 161 19.99 0.17 17.41
N ARG A 162 19.95 1.45 17.01
CA ARG A 162 18.71 2.22 16.79
C ARG A 162 18.09 2.05 15.40
N LEU A 163 18.65 1.19 14.57
CA LEU A 163 18.23 0.96 13.19
C LEU A 163 17.61 -0.42 13.05
N SER A 164 16.39 -0.48 12.52
CA SER A 164 15.75 -1.71 12.05
C SER A 164 15.64 -1.67 10.54
N VAL A 165 15.89 -2.80 9.88
CA VAL A 165 15.83 -2.97 8.44
C VAL A 165 14.94 -4.16 8.13
N THR A 166 14.00 -3.98 7.20
CA THR A 166 13.20 -5.08 6.62
C THR A 166 13.34 -5.02 5.10
N VAL A 167 13.57 -6.16 4.49
CA VAL A 167 13.68 -6.29 3.03
C VAL A 167 12.64 -7.29 2.56
N TYR A 168 11.88 -6.94 1.53
CA TYR A 168 10.98 -7.85 0.84
C TYR A 168 11.47 -8.09 -0.58
N ARG A 169 11.22 -9.28 -1.10
CA ARG A 169 11.41 -9.63 -2.50
C ARG A 169 10.26 -10.48 -3.01
N SER A 170 9.74 -10.20 -4.20
CA SER A 170 8.88 -11.10 -4.96
C SER A 170 9.26 -11.01 -6.44
N GLY A 171 9.79 -12.11 -7.00
CA GLY A 171 10.43 -12.10 -8.33
C GLY A 171 11.56 -11.06 -8.39
N ASP A 172 11.40 -10.09 -9.29
CA ASP A 172 12.32 -8.99 -9.51
C ASP A 172 12.01 -7.75 -8.68
N ALA A 173 10.87 -7.71 -7.98
CA ALA A 173 10.47 -6.58 -7.15
C ALA A 173 11.12 -6.65 -5.77
N TRP A 174 11.84 -5.59 -5.40
CA TRP A 174 12.48 -5.46 -4.10
C TRP A 174 11.96 -4.25 -3.33
N LEU A 175 11.83 -4.39 -2.01
CA LEU A 175 11.48 -3.31 -1.11
C LEU A 175 12.45 -3.25 0.06
N LEU A 176 13.00 -2.08 0.33
CA LEU A 176 13.87 -1.80 1.46
C LEU A 176 13.18 -0.82 2.41
N LEU A 177 12.88 -1.28 3.62
CA LEU A 177 12.33 -0.48 4.71
C LEU A 177 13.39 -0.30 5.77
N THR A 178 13.60 0.94 6.20
CA THR A 178 14.39 1.22 7.39
C THR A 178 13.59 2.04 8.39
N THR A 179 13.79 1.76 9.67
CA THR A 179 13.30 2.59 10.76
C THR A 179 14.47 2.92 11.67
N ARG A 180 14.82 4.21 11.75
CA ARG A 180 15.90 4.70 12.62
C ARG A 180 15.31 5.51 13.77
N GLN A 181 15.50 5.07 14.99
CA GLN A 181 15.17 5.86 16.18
C GLN A 181 16.16 7.04 16.30
N ILE A 182 15.63 8.25 16.35
CA ILE A 182 16.41 9.48 16.51
C ILE A 182 16.55 9.79 18.00
N LEU A 183 15.42 10.03 18.67
CA LEU A 183 15.36 10.38 20.08
C LEU A 183 14.00 10.00 20.68
N GLY A 184 13.99 9.29 21.81
CA GLY A 184 12.75 8.88 22.48
C GLY A 184 11.82 8.12 21.53
N LYS A 185 10.62 8.63 21.31
CA LYS A 185 9.61 8.05 20.40
C LYS A 185 9.71 8.55 18.95
N LEU A 186 10.66 9.44 18.65
CA LEU A 186 10.86 9.97 17.29
C LEU A 186 11.72 9.01 16.46
N HIS A 187 11.20 8.63 15.31
CA HIS A 187 11.86 7.77 14.34
C HIS A 187 11.82 8.39 12.94
N ILE A 188 12.79 8.05 12.11
CA ILE A 188 12.73 8.27 10.66
C ILE A 188 12.49 6.92 9.99
N LYS A 189 11.42 6.84 9.21
CA LYS A 189 11.14 5.72 8.34
C LYS A 189 11.54 6.03 6.92
N THR A 190 12.16 5.08 6.26
CA THR A 190 12.47 5.15 4.83
C THR A 190 11.87 3.93 4.15
N ARG A 191 11.16 4.11 3.04
CA ARG A 191 10.68 3.06 2.14
C ARG A 191 11.21 3.35 0.74
N LYS A 192 11.92 2.40 0.16
CA LYS A 192 12.53 2.50 -1.16
C LYS A 192 12.36 1.20 -1.92
N GLY A 193 11.99 1.25 -3.19
CA GLY A 193 11.75 0.06 -4.00
C GLY A 193 10.30 -0.02 -4.47
N PHE A 194 9.82 -1.25 -4.64
CA PHE A 194 8.45 -1.56 -5.05
C PHE A 194 7.69 -2.18 -3.88
N GLU A 195 6.47 -1.72 -3.60
CA GLU A 195 5.68 -2.04 -2.39
C GLU A 195 5.15 -3.50 -2.35
N VAL A 196 6.05 -4.49 -2.37
CA VAL A 196 5.75 -5.93 -2.27
C VAL A 196 4.93 -6.26 -1.02
N ASP A 197 5.16 -5.53 0.07
CA ASP A 197 4.45 -5.74 1.32
C ASP A 197 2.99 -5.24 1.28
N ASN A 198 2.65 -4.29 0.40
CA ASN A 198 1.24 -3.98 0.15
C ASN A 198 0.53 -5.16 -0.54
N VAL A 199 1.25 -5.88 -1.40
CA VAL A 199 0.70 -7.03 -2.14
C VAL A 199 0.51 -8.23 -1.23
N PHE A 200 1.45 -8.54 -0.33
CA PHE A 200 1.45 -9.80 0.43
C PHE A 200 1.41 -9.69 1.96
N SER A 201 1.71 -8.54 2.56
CA SER A 201 1.93 -8.42 4.01
C SER A 201 0.76 -7.77 4.75
N GLY A 202 -0.47 -8.23 4.51
CA GLY A 202 -1.62 -7.75 5.28
C GLY A 202 -2.13 -8.72 6.32
N PRO A 203 -3.05 -8.24 7.18
CA PRO A 203 -3.53 -9.00 8.34
C PRO A 203 -4.62 -10.02 7.99
N VAL A 204 -5.12 -10.01 6.75
CA VAL A 204 -6.34 -10.73 6.36
C VAL A 204 -6.05 -12.03 5.62
N THR A 205 -5.16 -11.98 4.63
CA THR A 205 -4.86 -13.09 3.71
C THR A 205 -3.43 -12.95 3.18
N PRO A 206 -2.77 -14.03 2.71
CA PRO A 206 -1.42 -13.95 2.15
C PRO A 206 -1.27 -13.01 0.94
N GLN A 207 -2.34 -12.72 0.20
CA GLN A 207 -2.36 -11.70 -0.85
C GLN A 207 -3.45 -10.68 -0.56
N MET A 208 -3.09 -9.41 -0.45
CA MET A 208 -3.99 -8.33 -0.09
C MET A 208 -4.52 -7.55 -1.28
N TRP A 209 -3.80 -7.52 -2.40
CA TRP A 209 -4.14 -6.69 -3.55
C TRP A 209 -4.66 -7.55 -4.69
N PHE A 210 -5.84 -7.20 -5.19
CA PHE A 210 -6.48 -7.90 -6.31
C PHE A 210 -6.80 -6.90 -7.41
N PRO A 211 -6.17 -6.96 -8.60
CA PRO A 211 -6.45 -6.00 -9.65
C PRO A 211 -7.89 -6.13 -10.15
N ILE A 212 -8.47 -5.00 -10.57
CA ILE A 212 -9.74 -5.02 -11.31
C ILE A 212 -9.52 -5.54 -12.75
N PRO A 213 -10.58 -5.99 -13.46
CA PRO A 213 -10.44 -6.49 -14.83
C PRO A 213 -9.71 -5.53 -15.76
N GLY A 214 -8.76 -6.05 -16.55
CA GLY A 214 -7.96 -5.27 -17.49
C GLY A 214 -6.68 -4.65 -16.90
N TYR A 215 -6.40 -4.85 -15.61
CA TYR A 215 -5.20 -4.34 -14.94
C TYR A 215 -4.34 -5.49 -14.39
N GLU A 216 -3.03 -5.25 -14.34
CA GLU A 216 -2.05 -6.20 -13.82
C GLU A 216 -1.84 -6.02 -12.31
N LEU A 217 -1.55 -7.10 -11.60
CA LEU A 217 -1.05 -7.00 -10.23
C LEU A 217 0.38 -6.44 -10.26
N ARG A 218 0.59 -5.30 -9.61
CA ARG A 218 1.90 -4.66 -9.51
C ARG A 218 2.17 -4.23 -8.09
N ALA A 219 3.43 -4.27 -7.69
CA ALA A 219 3.94 -3.57 -6.52
C ALA A 219 4.24 -2.12 -6.93
N PRO A 220 3.51 -1.10 -6.40
CA PRO A 220 3.77 0.30 -6.71
C PRO A 220 5.20 0.71 -6.39
N VAL A 221 5.78 1.65 -7.14
CA VAL A 221 7.06 2.23 -6.75
C VAL A 221 6.89 3.17 -5.55
N THR A 222 7.82 3.13 -4.61
CA THR A 222 7.88 4.05 -3.46
C THR A 222 9.29 4.60 -3.28
N TRP A 223 9.34 5.89 -2.98
CA TRP A 223 10.52 6.55 -2.44
C TRP A 223 10.09 7.58 -1.41
N SER A 224 10.21 7.23 -0.13
CA SER A 224 9.76 8.09 0.95
C SER A 224 10.68 8.07 2.15
N VAL A 225 10.81 9.24 2.79
CA VAL A 225 11.49 9.45 4.07
C VAL A 225 10.53 10.24 4.95
N LEU A 226 10.01 9.60 5.99
CA LEU A 226 8.94 10.15 6.81
C LEU A 226 9.35 10.18 8.29
N PRO A 227 9.20 11.32 8.98
CA PRO A 227 9.27 11.32 10.43
C PRO A 227 8.03 10.63 11.00
N GLN A 228 8.22 9.84 12.05
CA GLN A 228 7.15 9.20 12.80
C GLN A 228 7.35 9.36 14.30
N TRP A 229 6.25 9.61 15.00
CA TRP A 229 6.20 9.59 16.46
C TRP A 229 5.49 8.31 16.94
N GLY A 230 5.99 7.71 18.02
CA GLY A 230 5.37 6.55 18.67
C GLY A 230 6.28 5.32 18.67
N ALA A 231 5.73 4.16 19.04
CA ALA A 231 6.45 2.90 18.89
C ALA A 231 6.79 2.69 17.40
N PRO A 232 7.91 2.04 17.05
CA PRO A 232 8.08 1.51 15.71
C PRO A 232 6.83 0.66 15.45
N THR A 233 6.05 0.95 14.41
CA THR A 233 5.05 -0.04 13.99
C THR A 233 5.87 -1.28 13.70
N GLN A 234 5.68 -2.33 14.50
CA GLN A 234 6.14 -3.62 14.09
C GLN A 234 5.49 -3.85 12.72
N PRO A 235 6.25 -4.16 11.66
CA PRO A 235 5.62 -4.75 10.48
C PRO A 235 4.79 -5.91 11.03
N ALA A 236 3.49 -5.93 10.72
CA ALA A 236 2.58 -6.93 11.22
C ALA A 236 3.32 -8.27 11.21
N GLN A 237 3.52 -8.85 12.40
CA GLN A 237 3.80 -10.26 12.43
C GLN A 237 2.63 -10.87 11.67
N ALA A 238 2.90 -11.79 10.74
CA ALA A 238 1.87 -12.69 10.25
C ALA A 238 1.43 -13.55 11.44
N GLY A 239 0.71 -12.93 12.37
CA GLY A 239 -0.02 -13.58 13.42
C GLY A 239 -1.25 -14.09 12.73
N PHE A 240 -1.20 -15.37 12.37
CA PHE A 240 -2.37 -16.13 11.95
C PHE A 240 -3.49 -15.81 12.93
N PHE A 241 -4.53 -15.13 12.45
CA PHE A 241 -5.80 -15.10 13.15
C PHE A 241 -6.34 -16.52 13.05
N THR A 242 -6.23 -17.30 14.13
CA THR A 242 -6.96 -18.55 14.25
C THR A 242 -8.44 -18.19 14.40
N PRO A 243 -9.33 -18.56 13.47
CA PRO A 243 -10.75 -18.45 13.72
C PRO A 243 -11.14 -19.63 14.60
N GLY A 244 -11.37 -19.41 15.88
CA GLY A 244 -11.78 -20.49 16.78
C GLY A 244 -11.78 -20.10 18.24
N GLY A 245 -12.87 -19.50 18.69
CA GLY A 245 -13.12 -19.20 20.10
C GLY A 245 -14.60 -19.01 20.35
N ALA A 246 -15.41 -20.00 19.97
CA ALA A 246 -16.75 -20.16 20.53
C ALA A 246 -16.62 -21.04 21.79
N ALA A 247 -16.93 -20.46 22.94
CA ALA A 247 -17.47 -21.14 24.11
C ALA A 247 -18.59 -20.25 24.65
#